data_AF-A0A7X8ZLE6-F1
#
_entry.id   AF-A0A7X8ZLE6-F1
#
_cell.length_a   1.000
_cell.length_b   1.000
_cell.length_c   1.000
_cell.angle_alpha   90.00
_cell.angle_beta   90.00
_cell.angle_gamma   90.00
#
_symmetry.space_group_name_H-M   'P 1'
#
loop_
_entity.id
_entity.type
_entity.pdbx_description
1 polymer ?
#
loop_
_entity_poly.entity_id
_entity_poly.type
_entity_poly.pdbx_seq_one_letter_code
_entity_poly.pdbx_strand_id
1 'polypeptide(L)' 'MEIKRPNYLNQLIRKRENGLIKVITGIRRSGKSYLLDPLFKNYLIADGVPEDHIIKIEFDRVENLIFHRDVWKLNDYI' A
#
# COMPACT_ATOMS: atom_id res chain seq x y z
N MET A 1 2.35 -16.06 12.18
CA MET A 1 3.57 -16.47 11.45
C MET A 1 3.75 -15.50 10.28
N GLU A 2 4.87 -14.78 10.21
CA GLU A 2 5.15 -13.84 9.13
C GLU A 2 5.77 -14.58 7.92
N ILE A 3 5.23 -14.36 6.72
CA ILE A 3 5.73 -14.97 5.49
C ILE A 3 6.64 -13.96 4.78
N LYS A 4 7.95 -14.15 4.88
CA LYS A 4 8.93 -13.25 4.26
C LYS A 4 8.85 -13.30 2.72
N ARG A 5 8.97 -12.13 2.07
CA ARG A 5 9.04 -11.97 0.60
C ARG A 5 10.21 -11.07 0.19
N PRO A 6 11.46 -11.44 0.52
CA PRO A 6 12.60 -10.52 0.46
C PRO A 6 12.85 -9.94 -0.93
N ASN A 7 12.66 -10.74 -2.01
CA ASN A 7 12.85 -10.25 -3.37
C ASN A 7 11.86 -9.13 -3.74
N TYR A 8 10.56 -9.39 -3.60
CA TYR A 8 9.52 -8.41 -3.93
C TYR A 8 9.56 -7.18 -3.01
N LEU A 9 9.83 -7.38 -1.72
CA LEU A 9 9.99 -6.27 -0.78
C LEU A 9 11.16 -5.37 -1.18
N ASN A 10 12.33 -5.95 -1.48
CA ASN A 10 13.51 -5.19 -1.92
C ASN A 10 13.27 -4.42 -3.22
N GLN A 11 12.43 -4.92 -4.13
CA GLN A 11 12.05 -4.18 -5.34
C GLN A 11 11.26 -2.90 -5.01
N LEU A 12 10.34 -2.96 -4.03
CA LEU A 12 9.59 -1.79 -3.58
C LEU A 12 10.51 -0.77 -2.90
N ILE A 13 11.36 -1.25 -1.98
CA ILE A 13 12.31 -0.41 -1.23
C ILE A 13 13.21 0.38 -2.19
N ARG A 14 13.83 -0.29 -3.16
CA ARG A 14 14.72 0.34 -4.16
C ARG A 14 14.04 1.39 -5.03
N LYS A 15 12.71 1.41 -5.09
CA LYS A 15 11.92 2.31 -5.94
C LYS A 15 11.20 3.39 -5.15
N ARG A 16 11.14 3.34 -3.81
CA ARG A 16 10.27 4.17 -2.96
C ARG A 16 10.33 5.67 -3.28
N GLU A 17 11.52 6.23 -3.45
CA GLU A 17 11.75 7.70 -3.50
C GLU A 17 12.13 8.23 -4.88
N ASN A 18 11.78 7.51 -5.94
CA ASN A 18 12.13 7.93 -7.31
C ASN A 18 11.08 8.87 -7.97
N GLY A 19 10.10 9.38 -7.22
CA GLY A 19 9.04 10.26 -7.74
C GLY A 19 7.99 9.62 -8.65
N LEU A 20 8.09 8.32 -8.96
CA LEU A 20 7.16 7.63 -9.86
C LEU A 20 6.05 6.90 -9.09
N ILE A 21 4.94 6.57 -9.76
CA ILE A 21 3.90 5.71 -9.20
C ILE A 21 4.32 4.24 -9.36
N LYS A 22 4.03 3.40 -8.36
CA LYS A 22 4.41 1.98 -8.33
C LYS A 22 3.14 1.14 -8.49
N VAL A 23 3.05 0.39 -9.58
CA VAL A 23 1.91 -0.50 -9.86
C VAL A 23 2.32 -1.95 -9.61
N ILE A 24 1.63 -2.63 -8.69
CA ILE A 24 1.87 -4.05 -8.39
C ILE A 24 0.77 -4.88 -9.04
N THR A 25 1.14 -5.68 -10.04
CA THR A 25 0.21 -6.56 -10.77
C THR A 25 0.40 -8.03 -10.39
N GLY A 26 -0.55 -8.87 -10.80
CA GLY A 26 -0.47 -10.33 -10.62
C GLY A 26 -1.84 -10.96 -10.36
N ILE A 27 -1.90 -12.28 -10.47
CA ILE A 27 -3.15 -13.07 -10.36
C ILE A 27 -3.82 -12.88 -8.99
N ARG A 28 -5.15 -13.01 -8.93
CA ARG A 28 -5.93 -13.02 -7.68
C ARG A 28 -5.31 -14.03 -6.68
N ARG A 29 -5.24 -13.66 -5.39
CA ARG A 29 -4.61 -14.44 -4.30
C ARG A 29 -3.08 -14.65 -4.38
N SER A 30 -2.36 -13.94 -5.25
CA SER A 30 -0.88 -13.98 -5.27
C SER A 30 -0.20 -13.33 -4.05
N GLY A 31 -0.96 -12.70 -3.14
CA GLY A 31 -0.45 -12.07 -1.93
C GLY A 31 0.03 -10.64 -2.11
N LYS A 32 -0.49 -9.89 -3.08
CA LYS A 32 -0.17 -8.47 -3.30
C LYS A 32 -0.55 -7.60 -2.09
N SER A 33 -1.76 -7.76 -1.57
CA SER A 33 -2.20 -7.04 -0.37
C SER A 33 -1.27 -7.32 0.81
N TYR A 34 -0.88 -8.59 1.01
CA TYR A 34 0.09 -8.98 2.04
C TYR A 34 1.49 -8.38 1.85
N LEU A 35 1.93 -8.21 0.61
CA LEU A 35 3.21 -7.56 0.29
C LEU A 35 3.19 -6.07 0.66
N LEU A 36 2.08 -5.37 0.40
CA LEU A 36 1.93 -3.96 0.76
C LEU A 36 1.69 -3.79 2.26
N ASP A 37 0.83 -4.62 2.85
CA ASP A 37 0.42 -4.61 4.24
C ASP A 37 0.21 -6.07 4.71
N PRO A 38 1.08 -6.62 5.58
CA PRO A 38 1.94 -5.88 6.51
C PRO A 38 3.37 -5.61 6.03
N LEU A 39 3.91 -6.31 5.01
CA LEU A 39 5.37 -6.34 4.81
C LEU A 39 6.00 -4.97 4.49
N PHE A 40 5.47 -4.26 3.49
CA PHE A 40 6.03 -2.96 3.12
C PHE A 40 5.66 -1.89 4.15
N LYS A 41 4.42 -1.88 4.67
CA LYS A 41 4.00 -1.00 5.77
C LYS A 41 4.94 -1.10 6.98
N ASN A 42 5.22 -2.31 7.46
CA ASN A 42 6.11 -2.54 8.61
C ASN A 42 7.54 -2.08 8.32
N TYR A 43 8.02 -2.28 7.10
CA TYR A 43 9.32 -1.74 6.68
C TYR A 43 9.34 -0.21 6.74
N LEU A 44 8.30 0.48 6.25
CA LEU A 44 8.22 1.94 6.29
C LEU A 44 8.24 2.47 7.74
N ILE A 45 7.45 1.85 8.63
CA ILE A 45 7.42 2.21 10.06
C ILE A 45 8.80 2.00 10.70
N ALA A 46 9.44 0.86 10.44
CA ALA A 46 10.78 0.56 10.96
C ALA A 46 11.86 1.51 10.42
N ASP A 47 11.66 2.05 9.21
CA ASP A 47 12.54 3.03 8.55
C ASP A 47 12.24 4.49 8.97
N GLY A 48 11.32 4.69 9.93
CA GLY A 48 11.04 5.99 10.54
C GLY A 48 9.89 6.77 9.89
N VAL A 49 9.11 6.17 8.97
CA VAL A 49 7.89 6.80 8.46
C VAL A 49 6.81 6.73 9.55
N PRO A 50 6.25 7.87 9.98
CA PRO A 50 5.13 7.89 10.93
C PRO A 50 3.93 7.10 10.40
N GLU A 51 3.21 6.37 11.27
CA GLU A 51 2.09 5.54 10.83
C GLU A 51 0.94 6.36 10.23
N ASP A 52 0.71 7.57 10.75
CA ASP A 52 -0.25 8.55 10.24
C ASP A 52 0.14 9.13 8.86
N HIS A 53 1.39 8.94 8.42
CA HIS A 53 1.84 9.27 7.07
C HIS A 53 1.69 8.09 6.08
N ILE A 54 1.13 6.96 6.51
CA ILE A 54 0.89 5.77 5.68
C ILE A 54 -0.62 5.61 5.44
N ILE A 55 -1.09 6.19 4.34
CA ILE A 55 -2.51 6.15 3.97
C ILE A 55 -2.81 4.86 3.20
N LYS A 56 -3.79 4.09 3.69
CA LYS A 56 -4.23 2.83 3.06
C LYS A 56 -5.72 2.91 2.72
N ILE A 57 -6.04 2.71 1.44
CA ILE A 57 -7.42 2.68 0.95
C ILE A 57 -7.65 1.39 0.16
N GLU A 58 -8.67 0.63 0.57
CA GLU A 58 -9.12 -0.58 -0.14
C GLU A 58 -10.38 -0.23 -0.95
N PHE A 59 -10.18 0.20 -2.20
CA PHE A 59 -11.28 0.69 -3.04
C PHE A 59 -12.35 -0.35 -3.38
N ASP A 60 -12.10 -1.63 -3.13
CA ASP A 60 -13.06 -2.73 -3.32
C ASP A 60 -13.96 -2.99 -2.10
N ARG A 61 -13.72 -2.32 -0.95
CA ARG A 61 -14.62 -2.39 0.21
C ARG A 61 -15.87 -1.54 0.01
N VAL A 62 -16.98 -2.04 0.54
CA VAL A 62 -18.29 -1.36 0.50
C VAL A 62 -18.21 0.01 1.17
N GLU A 63 -17.56 0.10 2.32
CA GLU A 63 -17.37 1.37 3.06
C GLU A 63 -16.65 2.44 2.22
N ASN A 64 -15.76 2.03 1.30
CA ASN A 64 -14.96 2.93 0.47
C ASN A 64 -15.62 3.27 -0.87
N LEU A 65 -16.82 2.73 -1.17
CA LEU A 65 -17.56 3.04 -2.40
C LEU A 65 -17.90 4.53 -2.52
N ILE A 66 -17.96 5.24 -1.39
CA ILE A 66 -18.18 6.68 -1.33
C ILE A 66 -17.14 7.48 -2.13
N PHE A 67 -15.88 7.03 -2.15
CA PHE A 67 -14.79 7.69 -2.87
C PHE A 67 -14.89 7.55 -4.39
N HIS A 68 -15.64 6.56 -4.89
CA HIS A 68 -15.83 6.37 -6.34
C HIS A 68 -16.76 7.40 -6.96
N ARG A 69 -17.66 7.97 -6.15
CA ARG A 69 -18.70 8.89 -6.61
C ARG A 69 -18.36 10.35 -6.32
N ASP A 70 -17.40 10.57 -5.43
CA ASP A 70 -17.07 11.89 -4.91
C ASP A 70 -15.57 11.98 -4.65
N VAL A 71 -14.86 12.63 -5.57
CA VAL A 71 -13.40 12.82 -5.50
C VAL A 71 -13.03 13.80 -4.39
N TRP A 72 -13.92 14.72 -4.00
CA TRP A 72 -13.64 15.67 -2.92
C TRP A 72 -13.54 14.95 -1.59
N LYS A 73 -14.40 13.94 -1.35
CA LYS A 73 -14.29 13.10 -0.15
C LYS A 73 -13.00 12.29 -0.08
N LEU A 74 -12.44 11.90 -1.24
CA LEU A 74 -11.13 11.26 -1.27
C LEU A 74 -10.03 12.27 -0.95
N ASN A 75 -10.13 13.49 -1.49
CA ASN A 75 -9.18 14.56 -1.21
C ASN A 75 -9.20 15.00 0.26
N ASP A 76 -10.38 15.02 0.90
CA ASP A 76 -10.51 15.36 2.33
C ASP A 76 -9.98 14.25 3.25
N TYR A 77 -9.87 13.02 2.74
CA TYR A 77 -9.36 11.87 3.49
C TYR A 77 -7.83 11.76 3.46
N ILE A 78 -7.19 12.30 2.42
CA ILE A 78 -5.74 12.22 2.17
C ILE A 78 -5.03 13.46 2.73
#